data_AF-F4S0M1-F1
#
_entry.id   AF-F4S0M1-F1
#
_cell.length_a   1.000
_cell.length_b   1.000
_cell.length_c   1.000
_cell.angle_alpha   90.00
_cell.angle_beta   90.00
_cell.angle_gamma   90.00
#
_symmetry.space_group_name_H-M   'P 1'
#
loop_
_entity.id
_entity.type
_entity.pdbx_description
1 polymer ?
#
loop_
_entity_poly.entity_id
_entity_poly.type
_entity_poly.pdbx_seq_one_letter_code
_entity_poly.pdbx_strand_id
1 'polypeptide(L)'
;MVLLCLSSICPVVSQAGFIEEPHEGINFYQPFNVYPKSSTSLNPTTQNAKPQTPELAHNKEFDKLLSMKKKIPSHLHMGLEKLASKLKITSTSTGLEETFHPSVFLEGQELEQSVRHAVYILEMYDLTMRDRIWVLAVLQHLQGYLPKGHMKAMKTDMTEGPISYAALQCKFLTFDGDPKLGLNLIGASQAVWEHPWHMSKYIDLSLEEAFFRLTTLVKIKQELDSHPNTEPSRFTKETYDAFLQESTPIPVKNWKIILIKCSKNLAAISVQNWEREISYSVMHWYKRADSSTKKVVEDLKSQDDSFKWIFEREELLKELDYVFKREKISLGPFGKAITPLLSPQNLNINTFKSAAESIKVAKHENEFHETLSPELWAQKEDYIIGWLQKLCPYIDGAKSYLKEQVEWNASKI
;
A
#
# COMPACT_ATOMS: atom_id res chain seq x y z
N MET A 1 -20.40 24.75 58.38
CA MET A 1 -21.81 24.28 58.25
C MET A 1 -21.87 23.48 56.96
N VAL A 2 -22.31 22.20 56.96
CA VAL A 2 -23.69 21.73 57.23
C VAL A 2 -24.59 22.25 56.09
N LEU A 3 -24.90 21.46 55.05
CA LEU A 3 -25.96 20.43 54.98
C LEU A 3 -27.37 21.09 55.09
N LEU A 4 -28.43 20.69 54.36
CA LEU A 4 -28.69 19.47 53.59
C LEU A 4 -29.89 19.66 52.60
N CYS A 5 -30.04 18.74 51.63
CA CYS A 5 -31.23 18.27 50.87
C CYS A 5 -30.75 17.84 49.45
N LEU A 6 -30.72 16.58 48.98
CA LEU A 6 -31.57 15.38 49.20
C LEU A 6 -33.06 15.68 48.93
N SER A 7 -33.83 14.90 48.16
CA SER A 7 -33.80 13.47 47.80
C SER A 7 -34.83 13.20 46.67
N SER A 8 -34.95 12.05 45.96
CA SER A 8 -34.03 10.94 45.60
C SER A 8 -34.36 10.56 44.11
N ILE A 9 -34.75 9.39 43.57
CA ILE A 9 -34.93 7.96 43.93
C ILE A 9 -34.25 7.13 42.79
N CYS A 10 -33.73 5.92 43.07
CA CYS A 10 -33.04 5.01 42.11
C CYS A 10 -34.00 3.90 41.54
N PRO A 11 -33.55 2.69 41.14
CA PRO A 11 -32.42 2.28 40.28
C PRO A 11 -32.85 1.34 39.12
N VAL A 12 -31.94 1.03 38.18
CA VAL A 12 -31.76 -0.35 37.67
C VAL A 12 -30.26 -0.65 37.60
N VAL A 13 -29.86 -1.85 38.03
CA VAL A 13 -28.48 -2.36 37.94
C VAL A 13 -28.34 -3.28 36.74
N SER A 14 -27.23 -3.18 36.01
CA SER A 14 -26.70 -4.30 35.23
C SER A 14 -25.20 -4.42 35.48
N GLN A 15 -24.78 -5.56 36.00
CA GLN A 15 -23.37 -5.85 36.31
C GLN A 15 -22.65 -6.32 35.04
N ALA A 16 -22.01 -5.40 34.33
CA ALA A 16 -20.95 -5.76 33.41
C ALA A 16 -19.68 -6.09 34.23
N GLY A 17 -19.44 -7.36 34.50
CA GLY A 17 -18.23 -7.81 35.17
C GLY A 17 -17.01 -7.53 34.29
N PHE A 18 -16.12 -6.65 34.73
CA PHE A 18 -14.78 -6.56 34.16
C PHE A 18 -14.03 -7.84 34.51
N ILE A 19 -13.99 -8.76 33.56
CA ILE A 19 -12.96 -9.80 33.53
C ILE A 19 -11.68 -9.08 33.13
N GLU A 20 -10.77 -8.88 34.08
CA GLU A 20 -9.38 -8.59 33.76
C GLU A 20 -8.79 -9.86 33.11
N GLU A 21 -8.85 -9.92 31.77
CA GLU A 21 -8.07 -10.91 31.03
C GLU A 21 -6.60 -10.71 31.40
N PRO A 22 -5.86 -11.78 31.75
CA PRO A 22 -4.48 -11.65 32.13
C PRO A 22 -3.69 -11.03 30.98
N HIS A 23 -2.85 -10.04 31.28
CA HIS A 23 -1.93 -9.46 30.32
C HIS A 23 -0.84 -10.48 29.94
N GLU A 24 -1.20 -11.44 29.06
CA GLU A 24 -0.22 -12.18 28.29
C GLU A 24 0.62 -11.18 27.52
N GLY A 25 1.92 -11.12 27.85
CA GLY A 25 2.87 -10.28 27.14
C GLY A 25 2.96 -10.76 25.69
N ILE A 26 2.30 -10.06 24.77
CA ILE A 26 2.35 -10.32 23.33
C ILE A 26 3.79 -10.06 22.88
N ASN A 27 4.61 -11.11 22.92
CA ASN A 27 5.92 -11.12 22.31
C ASN A 27 5.74 -10.84 20.81
N PHE A 28 6.51 -9.88 20.30
CA PHE A 28 6.65 -9.72 18.85
C PHE A 28 7.17 -11.05 18.26
N TYR A 29 6.69 -11.36 17.05
CA TYR A 29 6.69 -12.73 16.51
C TYR A 29 8.08 -13.38 16.38
N GLN A 30 8.09 -14.72 16.35
CA GLN A 30 9.30 -15.51 16.07
C GLN A 30 9.93 -15.11 14.71
N PRO A 31 11.27 -15.08 14.61
CA PRO A 31 11.97 -14.75 13.37
C PRO A 31 11.61 -15.72 12.24
N PHE A 32 11.23 -15.16 11.09
CA PHE A 32 10.80 -15.93 9.92
C PHE A 32 11.97 -16.12 8.95
N ASN A 33 12.55 -17.32 8.93
CA ASN A 33 13.53 -17.71 7.92
C ASN A 33 12.92 -17.60 6.50
N VAL A 34 13.54 -16.82 5.62
CA VAL A 34 13.21 -16.71 4.19
C VAL A 34 13.71 -17.95 3.40
N TYR A 35 13.66 -19.12 4.05
CA TYR A 35 14.07 -20.41 3.52
C TYR A 35 13.12 -21.50 4.05
N PRO A 36 12.72 -22.47 3.21
CA PRO A 36 11.87 -23.57 3.66
C PRO A 36 12.58 -24.36 4.77
N LYS A 37 11.89 -24.57 5.90
CA LYS A 37 12.40 -25.34 7.05
C LYS A 37 12.63 -26.80 6.64
N SER A 38 13.84 -27.13 6.21
CA SER A 38 14.29 -28.52 6.02
C SER A 38 14.54 -29.17 7.38
N SER A 39 13.48 -29.60 8.06
CA SER A 39 13.53 -30.29 9.35
C SER A 39 13.99 -31.74 9.20
N THR A 40 15.23 -31.92 8.75
CA THR A 40 15.94 -33.21 8.71
C THR A 40 17.39 -32.97 9.07
N SER A 41 17.83 -33.58 10.17
CA SER A 41 19.25 -33.59 10.55
C SER A 41 20.05 -34.36 9.50
N LEU A 42 20.90 -33.68 8.74
CA LEU A 42 21.84 -34.31 7.83
C LEU A 42 23.10 -34.70 8.61
N ASN A 43 23.19 -35.98 8.99
CA ASN A 43 24.44 -36.56 9.47
C ASN A 43 25.54 -36.37 8.38
N PRO A 44 26.74 -35.89 8.74
CA PRO A 44 27.78 -35.51 7.77
C PRO A 44 28.53 -36.73 7.21
N THR A 45 27.82 -37.67 6.57
CA THR A 45 28.41 -38.89 6.01
C THR A 45 27.65 -39.39 4.77
N THR A 46 27.92 -38.80 3.60
CA THR A 46 28.11 -39.48 2.30
C THR A 46 28.41 -38.41 1.23
N GLN A 47 29.64 -38.39 0.72
CA GLN A 47 29.97 -37.66 -0.51
C GLN A 47 29.54 -38.48 -1.76
N ASN A 48 29.40 -37.83 -2.92
CA ASN A 48 29.01 -38.38 -4.24
C ASN A 48 27.52 -38.31 -4.64
N ALA A 49 26.79 -37.25 -4.22
CA ALA A 49 25.72 -36.74 -5.08
C ALA A 49 26.35 -36.01 -6.28
N LYS A 50 26.01 -36.39 -7.52
CA LYS A 50 26.33 -35.56 -8.69
C LYS A 50 25.64 -34.19 -8.54
N PRO A 51 26.30 -33.06 -8.89
CA PRO A 51 25.61 -31.79 -8.96
C PRO A 51 24.49 -31.90 -9.99
N GLN A 52 23.24 -31.76 -9.54
CA GLN A 52 22.10 -31.68 -10.45
C GLN A 52 22.21 -30.38 -11.24
N THR A 53 22.38 -30.48 -12.55
CA THR A 53 22.32 -29.31 -13.44
C THR A 53 20.94 -28.66 -13.29
N PRO A 54 20.85 -27.34 -13.00
CA PRO A 54 19.56 -26.67 -12.90
C PRO A 54 18.78 -26.80 -14.21
N GLU A 55 17.48 -27.05 -14.13
CA GLU A 55 16.68 -27.44 -15.29
C GLU A 55 16.62 -26.36 -16.38
N LEU A 56 16.60 -26.82 -17.64
CA LEU A 56 16.65 -26.02 -18.87
C LEU A 56 15.52 -24.97 -18.98
N ALA A 57 14.47 -25.07 -18.16
CA ALA A 57 13.37 -24.12 -18.08
C ALA A 57 13.84 -22.73 -17.61
N HIS A 58 14.69 -22.65 -16.57
CA HIS A 58 15.13 -21.38 -15.98
C HIS A 58 15.90 -20.50 -16.98
N ASN A 59 16.62 -21.10 -17.93
CA ASN A 59 17.42 -20.33 -18.89
C ASN A 59 16.54 -19.41 -19.75
N LYS A 60 15.40 -19.91 -20.24
CA LYS A 60 14.45 -19.13 -21.06
C LYS A 60 13.82 -17.95 -20.33
N GLU A 61 13.73 -18.02 -19.01
CA GLU A 61 13.15 -16.95 -18.18
C GLU A 61 14.16 -15.83 -17.94
N PHE A 62 15.44 -16.17 -17.72
CA PHE A 62 16.50 -15.16 -17.66
C PHE A 62 16.73 -14.48 -19.02
N ASP A 63 16.67 -15.23 -20.14
CA ASP A 63 16.78 -14.64 -21.49
C ASP A 63 15.71 -13.57 -21.73
N LYS A 64 14.49 -13.76 -21.21
CA LYS A 64 13.48 -12.70 -21.20
C LYS A 64 13.93 -11.47 -20.40
N LEU A 65 14.36 -11.65 -19.16
CA LEU A 65 14.84 -10.55 -18.30
C LEU A 65 16.04 -9.79 -18.92
N LEU A 66 16.96 -10.50 -19.58
CA LEU A 66 18.10 -9.94 -20.32
C LEU A 66 17.63 -9.18 -21.56
N SER A 67 16.66 -9.71 -22.31
CA SER A 67 16.09 -9.04 -23.49
C SER A 67 15.44 -7.69 -23.13
N MET A 68 14.80 -7.61 -21.95
CA MET A 68 14.22 -6.37 -21.44
C MET A 68 15.27 -5.29 -21.16
N LYS A 69 16.50 -5.65 -20.74
CA LYS A 69 17.57 -4.72 -20.30
C LYS A 69 17.77 -3.51 -21.23
N LYS A 70 17.64 -3.68 -22.55
CA LYS A 70 17.76 -2.59 -23.54
C LYS A 70 16.75 -1.45 -23.38
N LYS A 71 15.65 -1.67 -22.63
CA LYS A 71 14.61 -0.68 -22.29
C LYS A 71 14.79 -0.05 -20.90
N ILE A 72 15.72 -0.55 -20.09
CA ILE A 72 15.76 -0.32 -18.64
C ILE A 72 16.76 0.80 -18.29
N PRO A 73 16.44 1.68 -17.31
CA PRO A 73 17.39 2.66 -16.78
C PRO A 73 18.74 2.07 -16.37
N SER A 74 19.82 2.78 -16.70
CA SER A 74 21.20 2.32 -16.46
C SER A 74 21.55 2.10 -14.98
N HIS A 75 20.87 2.77 -14.05
CA HIS A 75 21.04 2.58 -12.60
C HIS A 75 20.52 1.23 -12.08
N LEU A 76 19.85 0.42 -12.93
CA LEU A 76 19.35 -0.91 -12.60
C LEU A 76 20.23 -2.04 -13.20
N HIS A 77 21.37 -1.71 -13.81
CA HIS A 77 22.26 -2.67 -14.46
C HIS A 77 23.10 -3.51 -13.47
N MET A 78 22.50 -4.55 -12.87
CA MET A 78 23.15 -5.50 -11.93
C MET A 78 24.23 -6.42 -12.54
N GLY A 79 24.87 -6.03 -13.65
CA GLY A 79 25.91 -6.83 -14.33
C GLY A 79 25.43 -8.14 -14.97
N LEU A 80 24.11 -8.30 -15.17
CA LEU A 80 23.48 -9.60 -15.46
C LEU A 80 24.02 -10.34 -16.69
N GLU A 81 24.58 -9.66 -17.71
CA GLU A 81 25.22 -10.33 -18.87
C GLU A 81 26.51 -11.08 -18.50
N LYS A 82 27.30 -10.53 -17.57
CA LYS A 82 28.51 -11.18 -17.02
C LYS A 82 28.14 -12.41 -16.18
N LEU A 83 27.01 -12.35 -15.49
CA LEU A 83 26.46 -13.47 -14.75
C LEU A 83 25.85 -14.53 -15.69
N ALA A 84 25.07 -14.10 -16.68
CA ALA A 84 24.43 -14.96 -17.69
C ALA A 84 25.44 -15.80 -18.46
N SER A 85 26.53 -15.17 -18.92
CA SER A 85 27.61 -15.84 -19.66
C SER A 85 28.34 -16.87 -18.79
N LYS A 86 28.63 -16.56 -17.51
CA LYS A 86 29.24 -17.52 -16.57
C LYS A 86 28.30 -18.65 -16.13
N LEU A 87 26.99 -18.39 -16.06
CA LEU A 87 25.95 -19.40 -15.84
C LEU A 87 25.54 -20.15 -17.13
N LYS A 88 26.11 -19.77 -18.30
CA LYS A 88 25.81 -20.29 -19.64
C LYS A 88 24.36 -20.11 -20.13
N ILE A 89 23.60 -19.19 -19.57
CA ILE A 89 22.13 -19.19 -19.77
C ILE A 89 21.76 -18.98 -21.25
N THR A 90 22.53 -18.16 -21.97
CA THR A 90 22.40 -17.87 -23.40
C THR A 90 22.97 -18.98 -24.30
N SER A 91 22.34 -20.17 -24.32
CA SER A 91 22.76 -21.28 -25.19
C SER A 91 22.08 -21.23 -26.57
N THR A 92 22.76 -20.65 -27.57
CA THR A 92 22.36 -20.72 -28.99
C THR A 92 23.48 -21.14 -29.95
N SER A 93 24.72 -21.31 -29.47
CA SER A 93 25.88 -21.71 -30.30
C SER A 93 26.05 -23.24 -30.31
N THR A 94 25.71 -23.86 -31.44
CA THR A 94 25.82 -25.31 -31.65
C THR A 94 27.27 -25.83 -31.53
N GLY A 95 27.51 -26.80 -30.65
CA GLY A 95 28.60 -27.79 -30.83
C GLY A 95 29.89 -27.62 -30.00
N LEU A 96 29.94 -26.72 -29.01
CA LEU A 96 31.06 -26.66 -28.06
C LEU A 96 30.68 -27.27 -26.71
N GLU A 97 31.62 -27.98 -26.07
CA GLU A 97 31.46 -28.48 -24.70
C GLU A 97 31.41 -27.30 -23.71
N GLU A 98 30.20 -26.90 -23.36
CA GLU A 98 29.98 -25.84 -22.41
C GLU A 98 30.51 -26.21 -21.00
N THR A 99 31.52 -25.50 -20.50
CA THR A 99 32.02 -25.69 -19.12
C THR A 99 31.23 -24.82 -18.13
N PHE A 100 30.67 -25.43 -17.08
CA PHE A 100 29.98 -24.70 -16.02
C PHE A 100 31.02 -24.18 -15.01
N HIS A 101 30.78 -23.00 -14.44
CA HIS A 101 31.69 -22.36 -13.49
C HIS A 101 31.08 -22.30 -12.07
N PRO A 102 31.27 -23.34 -11.23
CA PRO A 102 30.86 -23.31 -9.82
C PRO A 102 31.39 -22.11 -9.02
N SER A 103 32.49 -21.49 -9.47
CA SER A 103 33.05 -20.28 -8.87
C SER A 103 32.06 -19.11 -8.79
N VAL A 104 31.04 -19.06 -9.65
CA VAL A 104 29.95 -18.06 -9.59
C VAL A 104 29.20 -18.05 -8.25
N PHE A 105 29.19 -19.19 -7.55
CA PHE A 105 28.45 -19.44 -6.31
C PHE A 105 29.29 -19.29 -5.04
N LEU A 106 30.58 -18.95 -5.17
CA LEU A 106 31.44 -18.69 -4.02
C LEU A 106 31.14 -17.31 -3.42
N GLU A 107 31.44 -17.14 -2.13
CA GLU A 107 31.24 -15.88 -1.42
C GLU A 107 31.95 -14.71 -2.12
N GLY A 108 31.26 -13.58 -2.21
CA GLY A 108 31.75 -12.37 -2.87
C GLY A 108 31.87 -12.44 -4.40
N GLN A 109 31.47 -13.53 -5.07
CA GLN A 109 31.51 -13.66 -6.54
C GLN A 109 30.23 -13.16 -7.22
N GLU A 110 30.12 -13.29 -8.56
CA GLU A 110 29.12 -12.57 -9.35
C GLU A 110 27.66 -12.79 -8.92
N LEU A 111 27.25 -14.01 -8.52
CA LEU A 111 25.86 -14.23 -8.12
C LEU A 111 25.51 -13.45 -6.83
N GLU A 112 26.39 -13.51 -5.83
CA GLU A 112 26.19 -12.77 -4.59
C GLU A 112 26.32 -11.25 -4.80
N GLN A 113 27.23 -10.81 -5.67
CA GLN A 113 27.33 -9.39 -6.06
C GLN A 113 26.04 -8.90 -6.73
N SER A 114 25.46 -9.65 -7.67
CA SER A 114 24.20 -9.28 -8.32
C SER A 114 23.02 -9.31 -7.34
N VAL A 115 22.96 -10.27 -6.40
CA VAL A 115 21.96 -10.29 -5.32
C VAL A 115 22.11 -9.09 -4.38
N ARG A 116 23.31 -8.81 -3.88
CA ARG A 116 23.61 -7.64 -3.04
C ARG A 116 23.28 -6.33 -3.75
N HIS A 117 23.52 -6.24 -5.07
CA HIS A 117 23.18 -5.05 -5.87
C HIS A 117 21.66 -4.91 -6.10
N ALA A 118 20.94 -6.02 -6.32
CA ALA A 118 19.47 -6.00 -6.39
C ALA A 118 18.84 -5.57 -5.06
N VAL A 119 19.33 -6.08 -3.93
CA VAL A 119 18.92 -5.65 -2.58
C VAL A 119 19.22 -4.17 -2.35
N TYR A 120 20.43 -3.71 -2.66
CA TYR A 120 20.81 -2.29 -2.57
C TYR A 120 19.89 -1.38 -3.41
N ILE A 121 19.55 -1.80 -4.63
CA ILE A 121 18.59 -1.09 -5.49
C ILE A 121 17.19 -1.03 -4.84
N LEU A 122 16.70 -2.12 -4.26
CA LEU A 122 15.39 -2.20 -3.60
C LEU A 122 15.28 -1.40 -2.29
N GLU A 123 16.41 -1.12 -1.64
CA GLU A 123 16.47 -0.41 -0.35
C GLU A 123 16.80 1.08 -0.51
N MET A 124 17.61 1.46 -1.50
CA MET A 124 18.20 2.81 -1.58
C MET A 124 17.61 3.71 -2.68
N TYR A 125 16.78 3.18 -3.59
CA TYR A 125 16.21 3.94 -4.71
C TYR A 125 14.68 4.07 -4.59
N ASP A 126 14.16 5.25 -4.96
CA ASP A 126 12.71 5.44 -5.16
C ASP A 126 12.28 4.81 -6.50
N LEU A 127 12.09 3.49 -6.47
CA LEU A 127 11.72 2.69 -7.65
C LEU A 127 10.24 2.83 -7.98
N THR A 128 9.95 3.17 -9.24
CA THR A 128 8.60 3.03 -9.80
C THR A 128 8.14 1.57 -9.75
N MET A 129 6.83 1.34 -9.72
CA MET A 129 6.25 -0.01 -9.63
C MET A 129 6.80 -0.97 -10.70
N ARG A 130 6.96 -0.51 -11.95
CA ARG A 130 7.58 -1.27 -13.05
C ARG A 130 9.01 -1.70 -12.72
N ASP A 131 9.82 -0.72 -12.34
CA ASP A 131 11.26 -0.92 -12.15
C ASP A 131 11.48 -1.87 -10.96
N ARG A 132 10.69 -1.69 -9.89
CA ARG A 132 10.60 -2.55 -8.71
C ARG A 132 10.19 -4.00 -9.05
N ILE A 133 9.13 -4.20 -9.87
CA ILE A 133 8.71 -5.53 -10.34
C ILE A 133 9.86 -6.23 -11.08
N TRP A 134 10.61 -5.51 -11.94
CA TRP A 134 11.75 -6.12 -12.64
C TRP A 134 12.92 -6.47 -11.71
N VAL A 135 13.29 -5.59 -10.79
CA VAL A 135 14.36 -5.88 -9.81
C VAL A 135 14.01 -7.11 -8.97
N LEU A 136 12.74 -7.27 -8.59
CA LEU A 136 12.27 -8.44 -7.84
C LEU A 136 12.15 -9.69 -8.71
N ALA A 137 11.74 -9.58 -9.97
CA ALA A 137 11.78 -10.69 -10.92
C ALA A 137 13.21 -11.22 -11.13
N VAL A 138 14.19 -10.32 -11.22
CA VAL A 138 15.61 -10.69 -11.22
C VAL A 138 16.00 -11.34 -9.89
N LEU A 139 15.68 -10.74 -8.75
CA LEU A 139 16.07 -11.28 -7.44
C LEU A 139 15.45 -12.65 -7.15
N GLN A 140 14.18 -12.89 -7.51
CA GLN A 140 13.51 -14.19 -7.47
C GLN A 140 14.25 -15.22 -8.34
N HIS A 141 14.63 -14.83 -9.56
CA HIS A 141 15.35 -15.69 -10.49
C HIS A 141 16.77 -16.03 -10.01
N LEU A 142 17.49 -15.05 -9.45
CA LEU A 142 18.81 -15.26 -8.84
C LEU A 142 18.73 -16.16 -7.59
N GLN A 143 17.68 -16.01 -6.78
CA GLN A 143 17.42 -16.88 -5.62
C GLN A 143 17.17 -18.34 -6.05
N GLY A 144 16.53 -18.56 -7.20
CA GLY A 144 16.30 -19.90 -7.77
C GLY A 144 17.58 -20.70 -8.05
N TYR A 145 18.70 -20.04 -8.33
CA TYR A 145 19.98 -20.71 -8.53
C TYR A 145 20.73 -21.05 -7.24
N LEU A 146 20.36 -20.49 -6.08
CA LEU A 146 21.14 -20.62 -4.85
C LEU A 146 21.10 -22.05 -4.28
N PRO A 147 22.26 -22.62 -3.87
CA PRO A 147 22.26 -23.88 -3.13
C PRO A 147 21.54 -23.69 -1.78
N LYS A 148 20.44 -24.42 -1.61
CA LYS A 148 19.55 -24.32 -0.44
C LYS A 148 20.36 -24.39 0.87
N GLY A 149 20.12 -23.42 1.76
CA GLY A 149 20.73 -23.35 3.10
C GLY A 149 22.10 -22.67 3.23
N HIS A 150 22.71 -22.18 2.15
CA HIS A 150 24.08 -21.61 2.22
C HIS A 150 24.17 -20.07 2.34
N MET A 151 23.09 -19.33 2.08
CA MET A 151 23.05 -17.89 2.35
C MET A 151 22.41 -17.59 3.71
N LYS A 152 22.79 -16.47 4.32
CA LYS A 152 22.11 -15.95 5.51
C LYS A 152 20.78 -15.33 5.12
N ALA A 153 19.72 -15.61 5.88
CA ALA A 153 18.40 -15.06 5.63
C ALA A 153 18.43 -13.53 5.70
N MET A 154 17.70 -12.86 4.80
CA MET A 154 17.48 -11.42 4.92
C MET A 154 16.58 -11.16 6.14
N LYS A 155 16.91 -10.14 6.94
CA LYS A 155 16.19 -9.86 8.19
C LYS A 155 14.74 -9.48 7.95
N THR A 156 13.83 -10.29 8.50
CA THR A 156 12.37 -10.11 8.49
C THR A 156 11.79 -9.74 9.86
N ASP A 157 12.59 -9.84 10.92
CA ASP A 157 12.22 -9.60 12.31
C ASP A 157 12.59 -8.17 12.74
N MET A 158 11.69 -7.47 13.45
CA MET A 158 11.94 -6.13 14.01
C MET A 158 12.87 -6.15 15.23
N THR A 159 12.91 -7.25 15.97
CA THR A 159 13.73 -7.41 17.18
C THR A 159 15.21 -7.58 16.84
N GLU A 160 15.52 -8.13 15.65
CA GLU A 160 16.89 -8.19 15.12
C GLU A 160 17.40 -6.84 14.57
N GLY A 161 16.59 -5.78 14.59
CA GLY A 161 16.94 -4.44 14.10
C GLY A 161 16.06 -3.98 12.92
N PRO A 162 16.52 -3.05 12.07
CA PRO A 162 15.72 -2.60 10.93
C PRO A 162 15.51 -3.76 9.95
N ILE A 163 14.24 -4.11 9.73
CA ILE A 163 13.83 -5.07 8.69
C ILE A 163 14.33 -4.58 7.33
N SER A 164 14.94 -5.49 6.56
CA SER A 164 15.36 -5.21 5.19
C SER A 164 14.12 -4.96 4.32
N TYR A 165 14.07 -3.82 3.64
CA TYR A 165 12.96 -3.50 2.76
C TYR A 165 12.94 -4.42 1.53
N ALA A 166 14.11 -4.93 1.11
CA ALA A 166 14.20 -5.99 0.12
C ALA A 166 13.63 -7.33 0.64
N ALA A 167 13.80 -7.66 1.93
CA ALA A 167 13.22 -8.86 2.53
C ALA A 167 11.69 -8.85 2.54
N LEU A 168 11.07 -7.73 2.96
CA LEU A 168 9.61 -7.56 2.92
C LEU A 168 9.10 -7.63 1.48
N GLN A 169 9.78 -6.96 0.55
CA GLN A 169 9.44 -7.04 -0.87
C GLN A 169 9.49 -8.48 -1.38
N CYS A 170 10.56 -9.23 -1.11
CA CYS A 170 10.60 -10.65 -1.48
C CYS A 170 9.45 -11.44 -0.84
N LYS A 171 9.22 -11.31 0.47
CA LYS A 171 8.18 -12.07 1.18
C LYS A 171 6.80 -11.94 0.52
N PHE A 172 6.37 -10.71 0.20
CA PHE A 172 5.05 -10.49 -0.40
C PHE A 172 5.00 -10.79 -1.91
N LEU A 173 6.14 -10.73 -2.61
CA LEU A 173 6.16 -10.69 -4.07
C LEU A 173 6.75 -11.96 -4.72
N THR A 174 7.51 -12.79 -3.99
CA THR A 174 8.06 -14.07 -4.50
C THR A 174 7.41 -15.31 -3.89
N PHE A 175 6.86 -15.19 -2.67
CA PHE A 175 6.10 -16.16 -1.86
C PHE A 175 6.81 -17.49 -1.52
N ASP A 176 6.65 -17.94 -0.27
CA ASP A 176 7.36 -19.12 0.24
C ASP A 176 6.80 -20.46 -0.27
N GLY A 177 7.66 -21.25 -0.92
CA GLY A 177 7.58 -22.71 -0.93
C GLY A 177 6.99 -23.39 -2.17
N ASP A 178 5.99 -22.80 -2.84
CA ASP A 178 5.41 -23.37 -4.07
C ASP A 178 5.53 -22.40 -5.27
N PRO A 179 6.39 -22.71 -6.28
CA PRO A 179 6.53 -21.88 -7.48
C PRO A 179 5.29 -21.88 -8.39
N LYS A 180 4.24 -22.65 -8.07
CA LYS A 180 2.92 -22.58 -8.75
C LYS A 180 1.95 -21.60 -8.07
N LEU A 181 2.26 -21.14 -6.86
CA LEU A 181 1.46 -20.19 -6.08
C LEU A 181 2.15 -18.83 -5.88
N GLY A 182 3.47 -18.76 -6.06
CA GLY A 182 4.19 -17.50 -6.10
C GLY A 182 3.76 -16.61 -7.27
N LEU A 183 3.82 -15.29 -7.07
CA LEU A 183 3.47 -14.34 -8.13
C LEU A 183 4.46 -14.48 -9.30
N ASN A 184 3.92 -14.52 -10.52
CA ASN A 184 4.72 -14.59 -11.74
C ASN A 184 5.36 -13.23 -12.06
N LEU A 185 6.37 -12.82 -11.28
CA LEU A 185 7.03 -11.54 -11.44
C LEU A 185 7.74 -11.41 -12.80
N ILE A 186 8.22 -12.52 -13.38
CA ILE A 186 8.87 -12.52 -14.69
C ILE A 186 7.85 -12.19 -15.80
N GLY A 187 6.66 -12.81 -15.75
CA GLY A 187 5.54 -12.50 -16.64
C GLY A 187 4.95 -11.10 -16.44
N ALA A 188 4.76 -10.69 -15.18
CA ALA A 188 4.32 -9.34 -14.85
C ALA A 188 5.33 -8.27 -15.31
N SER A 189 6.63 -8.52 -15.11
CA SER A 189 7.69 -7.64 -15.60
C SER A 189 7.67 -7.54 -17.12
N GLN A 190 7.57 -8.67 -17.84
CA GLN A 190 7.45 -8.69 -19.29
C GLN A 190 6.26 -7.83 -19.77
N ALA A 191 5.06 -8.06 -19.22
CA ALA A 191 3.86 -7.35 -19.63
C ALA A 191 3.92 -5.84 -19.32
N VAL A 192 4.51 -5.43 -18.20
CA VAL A 192 4.68 -4.00 -17.86
C VAL A 192 5.74 -3.32 -18.74
N TRP A 193 6.82 -4.02 -19.13
CA TRP A 193 7.83 -3.49 -20.07
C TRP A 193 7.42 -3.57 -21.56
N GLU A 194 6.35 -4.29 -21.88
CA GLU A 194 5.70 -4.30 -23.20
C GLU A 194 4.55 -3.28 -23.29
N HIS A 195 3.81 -3.06 -22.18
CA HIS A 195 2.63 -2.20 -22.14
C HIS A 195 2.60 -1.23 -20.94
N PRO A 196 3.56 -0.28 -20.84
CA PRO A 196 3.75 0.57 -19.66
C PRO A 196 2.53 1.45 -19.30
N TRP A 197 1.65 1.76 -20.26
CA TRP A 197 0.46 2.58 -20.06
C TRP A 197 -0.75 1.81 -19.49
N HIS A 198 -0.64 0.49 -19.30
CA HIS A 198 -1.78 -0.40 -19.04
C HIS A 198 -1.53 -1.38 -17.87
N MET A 199 -0.67 -1.00 -16.91
CA MET A 199 -0.27 -1.85 -15.78
C MET A 199 -1.44 -2.57 -15.08
N SER A 200 -2.52 -1.86 -14.75
CA SER A 200 -3.71 -2.44 -14.09
C SER A 200 -4.60 -3.34 -14.98
N LYS A 201 -4.13 -3.74 -16.17
CA LYS A 201 -4.71 -4.82 -16.99
C LYS A 201 -3.85 -6.10 -17.01
N TYR A 202 -2.61 -6.01 -16.53
CA TYR A 202 -1.60 -7.06 -16.64
C TYR A 202 -0.95 -7.44 -15.30
N ILE A 203 -1.10 -6.58 -14.29
CA ILE A 203 -0.78 -6.86 -12.90
C ILE A 203 -1.99 -7.60 -12.30
N ASP A 204 -1.75 -8.79 -11.75
CA ASP A 204 -2.78 -9.56 -11.04
C ASP A 204 -3.20 -8.85 -9.74
N LEU A 205 -4.44 -9.07 -9.29
CA LEU A 205 -4.98 -8.49 -8.07
C LEU A 205 -4.11 -8.83 -6.85
N SER A 206 -3.57 -10.05 -6.82
CA SER A 206 -2.62 -10.53 -5.81
C SER A 206 -1.33 -9.69 -5.80
N LEU A 207 -0.86 -9.23 -6.96
CA LEU A 207 0.32 -8.38 -7.09
C LEU A 207 0.02 -6.92 -6.69
N GLU A 208 -1.17 -6.39 -6.99
CA GLU A 208 -1.61 -5.10 -6.42
C GLU A 208 -1.76 -5.17 -4.88
N GLU A 209 -2.28 -6.27 -4.33
CA GLU A 209 -2.43 -6.49 -2.88
C GLU A 209 -1.07 -6.55 -2.17
N ALA A 210 -0.11 -7.30 -2.72
CA ALA A 210 1.25 -7.40 -2.19
C ALA A 210 1.92 -6.03 -2.06
N PHE A 211 1.82 -5.19 -3.10
CA PHE A 211 2.35 -3.82 -3.05
C PHE A 211 1.57 -2.95 -2.06
N PHE A 212 0.25 -3.05 -2.00
CA PHE A 212 -0.55 -2.29 -1.04
C PHE A 212 -0.20 -2.62 0.42
N ARG A 213 -0.07 -3.92 0.74
CA ARG A 213 0.33 -4.41 2.07
C ARG A 213 1.74 -3.96 2.43
N LEU A 214 2.70 -4.12 1.51
CA LEU A 214 4.07 -3.64 1.66
C LEU A 214 4.12 -2.14 1.98
N THR A 215 3.43 -1.30 1.18
CA THR A 215 3.40 0.16 1.39
C THR A 215 2.76 0.52 2.74
N THR A 216 1.72 -0.22 3.15
CA THR A 216 1.08 -0.02 4.46
C THR A 216 2.01 -0.39 5.62
N LEU A 217 2.75 -1.50 5.50
CA LEU A 217 3.73 -1.94 6.51
C LEU A 217 4.92 -0.98 6.63
N VAL A 218 5.39 -0.41 5.51
CA VAL A 218 6.39 0.67 5.52
C VAL A 218 5.84 1.91 6.21
N LYS A 219 4.60 2.33 5.91
CA LYS A 219 3.98 3.47 6.61
C LYS A 219 3.88 3.22 8.12
N ILE A 220 3.39 2.05 8.54
CA ILE A 220 3.36 1.67 9.98
C ILE A 220 4.76 1.82 10.59
N LYS A 221 5.79 1.25 9.94
CA LYS A 221 7.16 1.36 10.44
C LYS A 221 7.66 2.81 10.51
N GLN A 222 7.41 3.63 9.49
CA GLN A 222 7.83 5.04 9.48
C GLN A 222 7.17 5.85 10.60
N GLU A 223 5.89 5.63 10.88
CA GLU A 223 5.17 6.30 11.97
C GLU A 223 5.69 5.84 13.34
N LEU A 224 5.98 4.54 13.53
CA LEU A 224 6.56 4.02 14.77
C LEU A 224 8.02 4.49 14.99
N ASP A 225 8.86 4.46 13.95
CA ASP A 225 10.24 4.96 13.99
C ASP A 225 10.29 6.48 14.27
N SER A 226 9.24 7.22 13.89
CA SER A 226 9.09 8.66 14.18
C SER A 226 8.61 8.95 15.62
N HIS A 227 8.03 7.96 16.30
CA HIS A 227 7.48 8.09 17.65
C HIS A 227 8.03 7.01 18.61
N PRO A 228 9.37 6.89 18.78
CA PRO A 228 10.00 5.73 19.43
C PRO A 228 9.67 5.53 20.92
N ASN A 229 9.08 6.54 21.57
CA ASN A 229 8.63 6.49 22.96
C ASN A 229 7.12 6.16 23.10
N THR A 230 6.40 5.98 21.99
CA THR A 230 4.97 5.69 21.97
C THR A 230 4.76 4.19 21.76
N GLU A 231 4.08 3.52 22.69
CA GLU A 231 3.76 2.11 22.49
C GLU A 231 2.81 1.93 21.29
N PRO A 232 3.09 1.01 20.35
CA PRO A 232 2.17 0.72 19.25
C PRO A 232 0.82 0.24 19.78
N SER A 233 -0.28 0.81 19.28
CA SER A 233 -1.62 0.40 19.72
C SER A 233 -1.92 -1.07 19.39
N ARG A 234 -2.92 -1.64 20.07
CA ARG A 234 -3.45 -2.98 19.75
C ARG A 234 -3.88 -3.09 18.28
N PHE A 235 -4.51 -2.05 17.72
CA PHE A 235 -4.89 -2.02 16.30
C PHE A 235 -3.66 -2.09 15.39
N THR A 236 -2.62 -1.29 15.69
CA THR A 236 -1.38 -1.27 14.91
C THR A 236 -0.67 -2.61 14.95
N LYS A 237 -0.47 -3.21 16.13
CA LYS A 237 0.15 -4.53 16.28
C LYS A 237 -0.61 -5.60 15.49
N GLU A 238 -1.91 -5.74 15.72
CA GLU A 238 -2.74 -6.76 15.06
C GLU A 238 -2.86 -6.55 13.53
N THR A 239 -2.84 -5.30 13.04
CA THR A 239 -2.89 -5.01 11.60
C THR A 239 -1.55 -5.28 10.92
N TYR A 240 -0.44 -4.91 11.57
CA TYR A 240 0.91 -5.23 11.11
C TYR A 240 1.13 -6.74 11.00
N ASP A 241 0.79 -7.49 12.06
CA ASP A 241 0.92 -8.94 12.09
C ASP A 241 0.07 -9.63 11.03
N ALA A 242 -1.21 -9.25 10.88
CA ALA A 242 -2.06 -9.78 9.82
C ALA A 242 -1.50 -9.49 8.42
N PHE A 243 -1.06 -8.27 8.15
CA PHE A 243 -0.46 -7.92 6.86
C PHE A 243 0.87 -8.63 6.61
N LEU A 244 1.63 -8.98 7.65
CA LEU A 244 2.89 -9.71 7.56
C LEU A 244 2.73 -11.23 7.40
N GLN A 245 1.63 -11.82 7.89
CA GLN A 245 1.47 -13.28 8.02
C GLN A 245 0.47 -13.92 7.06
N GLU A 246 -0.54 -13.18 6.59
CA GLU A 246 -1.54 -13.71 5.67
C GLU A 246 -0.98 -14.08 4.29
N SER A 247 -1.60 -15.03 3.60
CA SER A 247 -1.27 -15.33 2.20
C SER A 247 -1.55 -14.14 1.29
N THR A 248 -0.98 -14.14 0.08
CA THR A 248 -1.33 -13.17 -0.97
C THR A 248 -2.04 -13.93 -2.09
N PRO A 249 -3.32 -13.63 -2.42
CA PRO A 249 -4.19 -12.67 -1.75
C PRO A 249 -4.62 -13.13 -0.34
N ILE A 250 -5.10 -12.20 0.50
CA ILE A 250 -5.62 -12.52 1.84
C ILE A 250 -6.91 -13.35 1.69
N PRO A 251 -7.04 -14.50 2.40
CA PRO A 251 -8.23 -15.34 2.32
C PRO A 251 -9.50 -14.59 2.76
N VAL A 252 -10.64 -14.88 2.13
CA VAL A 252 -11.90 -14.13 2.31
C VAL A 252 -12.34 -13.99 3.78
N LYS A 253 -12.17 -15.06 4.57
CA LYS A 253 -12.43 -15.07 6.02
C LYS A 253 -11.58 -14.05 6.80
N ASN A 254 -10.35 -13.82 6.37
CA ASN A 254 -9.32 -13.09 7.10
C ASN A 254 -9.37 -11.59 6.76
N TRP A 255 -9.58 -11.20 5.49
CA TRP A 255 -9.80 -9.78 5.18
C TRP A 255 -11.07 -9.26 5.89
N LYS A 256 -12.13 -10.07 6.05
CA LYS A 256 -13.35 -9.64 6.76
C LYS A 256 -13.04 -9.24 8.22
N ILE A 257 -12.16 -9.96 8.89
CA ILE A 257 -11.70 -9.63 10.25
C ILE A 257 -10.92 -8.31 10.24
N ILE A 258 -10.04 -8.09 9.26
CA ILE A 258 -9.27 -6.85 9.11
C ILE A 258 -10.20 -5.65 8.88
N LEU A 259 -11.17 -5.75 7.97
CA LEU A 259 -12.11 -4.64 7.69
C LEU A 259 -12.98 -4.29 8.92
N ILE A 260 -13.40 -5.27 9.72
CA ILE A 260 -14.11 -5.04 10.98
C ILE A 260 -13.23 -4.33 12.03
N LYS A 261 -11.91 -4.57 12.03
CA LYS A 261 -10.97 -3.82 12.88
C LYS A 261 -10.79 -2.39 12.38
N CYS A 262 -10.60 -2.21 11.07
CA CYS A 262 -10.42 -0.89 10.46
C CYS A 262 -11.68 -0.01 10.58
N SER A 263 -12.90 -0.54 10.47
CA SER A 263 -14.13 0.27 10.66
C SER A 263 -14.25 0.77 12.10
N LYS A 264 -14.03 -0.09 13.09
CA LYS A 264 -14.00 0.28 14.51
C LYS A 264 -12.92 1.32 14.83
N ASN A 265 -11.73 1.16 14.23
CA ASN A 265 -10.62 2.10 14.43
C ASN A 265 -10.85 3.45 13.71
N LEU A 266 -11.61 3.47 12.62
CA LEU A 266 -12.09 4.71 11.99
C LEU A 266 -13.08 5.45 12.88
N ALA A 267 -14.09 4.75 13.40
CA ALA A 267 -15.16 5.30 14.23
C ALA A 267 -14.68 5.81 15.61
N ALA A 268 -13.61 5.23 16.15
CA ALA A 268 -13.10 5.58 17.47
C ALA A 268 -12.53 7.01 17.54
N ILE A 269 -13.00 7.78 18.54
CA ILE A 269 -12.67 9.20 18.73
C ILE A 269 -11.18 9.38 19.04
N SER A 270 -10.63 8.56 19.93
CA SER A 270 -9.27 8.69 20.50
C SER A 270 -8.15 8.06 19.66
N VAL A 271 -8.41 7.69 18.40
CA VAL A 271 -7.43 7.05 17.51
C VAL A 271 -6.49 8.07 16.88
N GLN A 272 -5.21 7.72 16.76
CA GLN A 272 -4.18 8.58 16.19
C GLN A 272 -4.41 8.80 14.69
N ASN A 273 -4.12 9.99 14.17
CA ASN A 273 -4.46 10.37 12.78
C ASN A 273 -3.85 9.41 11.74
N TRP A 274 -2.61 8.98 11.92
CA TRP A 274 -1.94 8.06 10.99
C TRP A 274 -2.55 6.64 11.02
N GLU A 275 -3.01 6.17 12.18
CA GLU A 275 -3.76 4.91 12.31
C GLU A 275 -5.13 4.99 11.63
N ARG A 276 -5.80 6.15 11.74
CA ARG A 276 -7.06 6.44 11.03
C ARG A 276 -6.83 6.46 9.51
N GLU A 277 -5.74 7.07 9.04
CA GLU A 277 -5.36 7.05 7.62
C GLU A 277 -5.05 5.65 7.09
N ILE A 278 -4.36 4.81 7.86
CA ILE A 278 -4.14 3.40 7.52
C ILE A 278 -5.48 2.66 7.44
N SER A 279 -6.31 2.80 8.47
CA SER A 279 -7.62 2.16 8.55
C SER A 279 -8.50 2.51 7.35
N TYR A 280 -8.55 3.80 6.99
CA TYR A 280 -9.22 4.25 5.78
C TYR A 280 -8.59 3.64 4.52
N SER A 281 -7.27 3.66 4.39
CA SER A 281 -6.58 3.24 3.16
C SER A 281 -6.74 1.73 2.91
N VAL A 282 -6.74 0.91 3.97
CA VAL A 282 -7.09 -0.52 3.92
C VAL A 282 -8.55 -0.70 3.48
N MET A 283 -9.50 -0.03 4.13
CA MET A 283 -10.92 -0.12 3.80
C MET A 283 -11.20 0.30 2.35
N HIS A 284 -10.62 1.41 1.89
CA HIS A 284 -10.77 1.91 0.52
C HIS A 284 -10.13 0.98 -0.52
N TRP A 285 -8.91 0.48 -0.26
CA TRP A 285 -8.25 -0.42 -1.20
C TRP A 285 -9.06 -1.69 -1.38
N TYR A 286 -9.45 -2.37 -0.30
CA TYR A 286 -10.27 -3.58 -0.39
C TYR A 286 -11.67 -3.30 -1.00
N LYS A 287 -12.35 -2.18 -0.66
CA LYS A 287 -13.63 -1.77 -1.28
C LYS A 287 -13.56 -1.64 -2.81
N ARG A 288 -12.38 -1.30 -3.35
CA ARG A 288 -12.12 -1.17 -4.79
C ARG A 288 -11.62 -2.48 -5.42
N ALA A 289 -10.84 -3.25 -4.69
CA ALA A 289 -10.15 -4.46 -5.17
C ALA A 289 -11.12 -5.61 -5.54
N ASP A 290 -12.18 -5.80 -4.78
CA ASP A 290 -13.14 -6.90 -4.97
C ASP A 290 -14.61 -6.47 -4.70
N SER A 291 -15.53 -7.27 -5.23
CA SER A 291 -16.98 -7.12 -5.08
C SER A 291 -17.54 -7.64 -3.74
N SER A 292 -16.89 -8.60 -3.08
CA SER A 292 -17.33 -9.17 -1.80
C SER A 292 -16.80 -8.37 -0.60
N THR A 293 -15.57 -7.87 -0.69
CA THR A 293 -15.03 -6.81 0.19
C THR A 293 -15.91 -5.56 0.16
N LYS A 294 -16.28 -5.08 -1.03
CA LYS A 294 -17.19 -3.93 -1.19
C LYS A 294 -18.49 -4.13 -0.44
N LYS A 295 -19.15 -5.29 -0.58
CA LYS A 295 -20.39 -5.61 0.15
C LYS A 295 -20.19 -5.48 1.66
N VAL A 296 -19.12 -6.05 2.22
CA VAL A 296 -18.85 -5.92 3.66
C VAL A 296 -18.58 -4.48 4.10
N VAL A 297 -17.98 -3.62 3.27
CA VAL A 297 -17.82 -2.21 3.60
C VAL A 297 -19.17 -1.47 3.64
N GLU A 298 -20.07 -1.71 2.68
CA GLU A 298 -21.42 -1.12 2.74
C GLU A 298 -22.27 -1.76 3.87
N ASP A 299 -22.12 -3.06 4.16
CA ASP A 299 -22.75 -3.72 5.32
C ASP A 299 -22.33 -3.02 6.63
N LEU A 300 -21.03 -2.76 6.81
CA LEU A 300 -20.48 -2.08 7.99
C LEU A 300 -20.99 -0.63 8.08
N LYS A 301 -21.11 0.09 6.96
CA LYS A 301 -21.72 1.43 6.94
C LYS A 301 -23.19 1.43 7.37
N SER A 302 -23.92 0.34 7.14
CA SER A 302 -25.32 0.22 7.58
C SER A 302 -25.47 -0.17 9.07
N GLN A 303 -24.37 -0.52 9.73
CA GLN A 303 -24.33 -0.92 11.15
C GLN A 303 -23.78 0.17 12.09
N ASP A 304 -23.02 1.13 11.55
CA ASP A 304 -22.36 2.19 12.33
C ASP A 304 -22.32 3.50 11.52
N ASP A 305 -23.21 4.44 11.88
CA ASP A 305 -23.29 5.77 11.27
C ASP A 305 -22.01 6.62 11.52
N SER A 306 -21.27 6.36 12.60
CA SER A 306 -20.03 7.10 12.90
C SER A 306 -18.90 6.63 11.99
N PHE A 307 -18.74 5.31 11.83
CA PHE A 307 -17.86 4.74 10.80
C PHE A 307 -18.25 5.25 9.41
N LYS A 308 -19.54 5.20 9.06
CA LYS A 308 -20.04 5.65 7.76
C LYS A 308 -19.71 7.11 7.48
N TRP A 309 -20.06 8.01 8.39
CA TRP A 309 -19.82 9.45 8.23
C TRP A 309 -18.32 9.75 8.07
N ILE A 310 -17.45 9.12 8.86
CA ILE A 310 -15.99 9.27 8.72
C ILE A 310 -15.52 8.71 7.37
N PHE A 311 -15.92 7.50 6.99
CA PHE A 311 -15.46 6.88 5.75
C PHE A 311 -15.90 7.66 4.51
N GLU A 312 -17.17 8.09 4.44
CA GLU A 312 -17.72 8.83 3.29
C GLU A 312 -17.15 10.25 3.20
N ARG A 313 -16.77 10.87 4.33
CA ARG A 313 -16.00 12.12 4.38
C ARG A 313 -14.59 11.97 3.80
N GLU A 314 -13.84 10.96 4.25
CA GLU A 314 -12.47 10.72 3.75
C GLU A 314 -12.47 10.27 2.27
N GLU A 315 -13.49 9.54 1.83
CA GLU A 315 -13.69 9.19 0.42
C GLU A 315 -13.94 10.45 -0.44
N LEU A 316 -14.82 11.34 0.02
CA LEU A 316 -15.07 12.64 -0.61
C LEU A 316 -13.82 13.54 -0.66
N LEU A 317 -13.05 13.62 0.43
CA LEU A 317 -11.82 14.41 0.47
C LEU A 317 -10.74 13.88 -0.49
N LYS A 318 -10.64 12.56 -0.69
CA LYS A 318 -9.70 11.98 -1.67
C LYS A 318 -10.20 12.09 -3.12
N GLU A 319 -11.50 12.10 -3.38
CA GLU A 319 -12.04 12.48 -4.71
C GLU A 319 -11.64 13.93 -5.05
N LEU A 320 -11.87 14.87 -4.13
CA LEU A 320 -11.50 16.28 -4.27
C LEU A 320 -9.99 16.44 -4.54
N ASP A 321 -9.14 15.77 -3.73
CA ASP A 321 -7.69 15.86 -3.87
C ASP A 321 -7.18 15.32 -5.21
N TYR A 322 -7.76 14.21 -5.69
CA TYR A 322 -7.46 13.62 -6.99
C TYR A 322 -7.78 14.59 -8.13
N VAL A 323 -9.00 15.13 -8.15
CA VAL A 323 -9.50 16.06 -9.17
C VAL A 323 -8.60 17.30 -9.23
N PHE A 324 -8.36 17.97 -8.10
CA PHE A 324 -7.67 19.26 -8.10
C PHE A 324 -6.15 19.15 -8.28
N LYS A 325 -5.49 18.12 -7.72
CA LYS A 325 -4.03 17.97 -7.86
C LYS A 325 -3.62 17.18 -9.12
N ARG A 326 -4.35 16.13 -9.49
CA ARG A 326 -3.85 15.11 -10.43
C ARG A 326 -4.35 15.32 -11.86
N GLU A 327 -5.62 15.67 -12.04
CA GLU A 327 -6.18 15.93 -13.37
C GLU A 327 -5.72 17.26 -13.97
N LYS A 328 -5.04 18.10 -13.17
CA LYS A 328 -4.58 19.45 -13.54
C LYS A 328 -5.69 20.33 -14.13
N ILE A 329 -6.94 20.11 -13.71
CA ILE A 329 -8.07 20.96 -14.09
C ILE A 329 -7.77 22.37 -13.58
N SER A 330 -7.44 23.28 -14.50
CA SER A 330 -7.17 24.67 -14.17
C SER A 330 -8.49 25.38 -13.85
N LEU A 331 -8.88 25.29 -12.60
CA LEU A 331 -9.96 26.07 -11.99
C LEU A 331 -9.58 27.55 -11.81
N GLY A 332 -8.39 27.95 -12.27
CA GLY A 332 -7.89 29.33 -12.21
C GLY A 332 -7.93 29.87 -10.78
N PRO A 333 -8.59 31.00 -10.51
CA PRO A 333 -8.68 31.58 -9.16
C PRO A 333 -9.37 30.65 -8.15
N PHE A 334 -10.40 29.89 -8.57
CA PHE A 334 -11.14 29.03 -7.65
C PHE A 334 -10.30 27.89 -7.04
N GLY A 335 -9.22 27.46 -7.71
CA GLY A 335 -8.32 26.45 -7.16
C GLY A 335 -7.73 26.88 -5.80
N LYS A 336 -7.45 28.18 -5.64
CA LYS A 336 -6.99 28.76 -4.37
C LYS A 336 -8.10 28.79 -3.31
N ALA A 337 -9.35 29.04 -3.71
CA ALA A 337 -10.51 29.08 -2.82
C ALA A 337 -10.79 27.72 -2.15
N ILE A 338 -10.64 26.62 -2.90
CA ILE A 338 -10.99 25.27 -2.42
C ILE A 338 -9.80 24.57 -1.74
N THR A 339 -8.54 24.89 -2.10
CA THR A 339 -7.33 24.27 -1.53
C THR A 339 -7.36 24.15 0.01
N PRO A 340 -7.80 25.16 0.80
CA PRO A 340 -7.94 25.03 2.25
C PRO A 340 -8.85 23.88 2.71
N LEU A 341 -9.95 23.60 2.01
CA LEU A 341 -10.92 22.55 2.34
C LEU A 341 -10.40 21.12 2.09
N LEU A 342 -9.26 20.96 1.40
CA LEU A 342 -8.67 19.65 1.11
C LEU A 342 -7.93 19.05 2.32
N SER A 343 -7.69 19.83 3.37
CA SER A 343 -7.19 19.34 4.64
C SER A 343 -8.36 18.97 5.57
N PRO A 344 -8.43 17.73 6.09
CA PRO A 344 -9.46 17.33 7.06
C PRO A 344 -9.51 18.24 8.31
N GLN A 345 -8.37 18.80 8.71
CA GLN A 345 -8.25 19.70 9.87
C GLN A 345 -8.91 21.07 9.63
N ASN A 346 -8.97 21.49 8.36
CA ASN A 346 -9.57 22.76 7.95
C ASN A 346 -11.06 22.63 7.61
N LEU A 347 -11.65 21.43 7.69
CA LEU A 347 -13.03 21.17 7.26
C LEU A 347 -14.06 21.71 8.27
N ASN A 348 -14.18 23.03 8.33
CA ASN A 348 -15.05 23.75 9.26
C ASN A 348 -15.78 24.91 8.56
N ILE A 349 -16.78 25.47 9.24
CA ILE A 349 -17.67 26.49 8.68
C ILE A 349 -16.93 27.78 8.26
N ASN A 350 -15.85 28.17 8.94
CA ASN A 350 -15.12 29.39 8.58
C ASN A 350 -14.33 29.22 7.28
N THR A 351 -13.70 28.05 7.09
CA THR A 351 -13.05 27.69 5.82
C THR A 351 -14.07 27.58 4.69
N PHE A 352 -15.22 26.97 4.95
CA PHE A 352 -16.31 26.84 3.97
C PHE A 352 -16.85 28.20 3.53
N LYS A 353 -17.05 29.12 4.48
CA LYS A 353 -17.40 30.53 4.21
C LYS A 353 -16.35 31.23 3.36
N SER A 354 -15.08 31.12 3.75
CA SER A 354 -13.94 31.71 3.00
C SER A 354 -13.86 31.20 1.56
N ALA A 355 -14.06 29.89 1.34
CA ALA A 355 -14.10 29.30 0.00
C ALA A 355 -15.27 29.87 -0.85
N ALA A 356 -16.47 29.96 -0.28
CA ALA A 356 -17.65 30.49 -0.97
C ALA A 356 -17.52 31.99 -1.33
N GLU A 357 -17.03 32.83 -0.41
CA GLU A 357 -16.78 34.25 -0.72
C GLU A 357 -15.65 34.41 -1.75
N SER A 358 -14.61 33.58 -1.69
CA SER A 358 -13.53 33.57 -2.69
C SER A 358 -14.03 33.19 -4.09
N ILE A 359 -15.07 32.37 -4.20
CA ILE A 359 -15.75 32.05 -5.48
C ILE A 359 -16.51 33.27 -6.01
N LYS A 360 -17.20 34.03 -5.14
CA LYS A 360 -17.88 35.29 -5.52
C LYS A 360 -16.90 36.37 -5.98
N VAL A 361 -15.80 36.56 -5.24
CA VAL A 361 -14.75 37.53 -5.63
C VAL A 361 -14.15 37.15 -6.99
N ALA A 362 -13.77 35.88 -7.18
CA ALA A 362 -13.25 35.38 -8.44
C ALA A 362 -14.22 35.58 -9.63
N LYS A 363 -15.54 35.49 -9.39
CA LYS A 363 -16.58 35.72 -10.39
C LYS A 363 -16.58 37.18 -10.85
N HIS A 364 -16.62 38.14 -9.93
CA HIS A 364 -16.54 39.56 -10.26
C HIS A 364 -15.20 39.96 -10.90
N GLU A 365 -14.08 39.34 -10.49
CA GLU A 365 -12.78 39.53 -11.15
C GLU A 365 -12.80 39.05 -12.62
N ASN A 366 -13.44 37.90 -12.92
CA ASN A 366 -13.57 37.42 -14.30
C ASN A 366 -14.58 38.22 -15.13
N GLU A 367 -15.67 38.69 -14.53
CA GLU A 367 -16.64 39.61 -15.15
C GLU A 367 -15.97 40.95 -15.56
N PHE A 368 -14.96 41.41 -14.81
CA PHE A 368 -14.22 42.64 -15.08
C PHE A 368 -13.02 42.46 -16.04
N HIS A 369 -12.46 41.26 -16.15
CA HIS A 369 -11.24 40.99 -16.93
C HIS A 369 -11.42 40.04 -18.14
N GLU A 370 -12.62 39.51 -18.39
CA GLU A 370 -12.98 38.63 -19.53
C GLU A 370 -12.03 37.43 -19.76
N THR A 371 -11.39 36.91 -18.71
CA THR A 371 -10.27 35.96 -18.86
C THR A 371 -10.65 34.56 -19.34
N LEU A 372 -11.94 34.19 -19.22
CA LEU A 372 -12.52 32.93 -19.65
C LEU A 372 -13.92 33.18 -20.22
N SER A 373 -14.33 32.38 -21.22
CA SER A 373 -15.68 32.49 -21.78
C SER A 373 -16.76 32.22 -20.72
N PRO A 374 -17.91 32.94 -20.74
CA PRO A 374 -18.94 32.80 -19.71
C PRO A 374 -19.44 31.37 -19.52
N GLU A 375 -19.51 30.59 -20.60
CA GLU A 375 -19.94 29.18 -20.59
C GLU A 375 -18.94 28.28 -19.83
N LEU A 376 -17.64 28.44 -20.09
CA LEU A 376 -16.59 27.68 -19.40
C LEU A 376 -16.38 28.15 -17.96
N TRP A 377 -16.72 29.41 -17.67
CA TRP A 377 -16.76 29.94 -16.32
C TRP A 377 -17.91 29.31 -15.52
N ALA A 378 -19.14 29.37 -16.04
CA ALA A 378 -20.32 28.79 -15.41
C ALA A 378 -20.15 27.29 -15.14
N GLN A 379 -19.63 26.51 -16.10
CA GLN A 379 -19.34 25.09 -15.90
C GLN A 379 -18.37 24.82 -14.73
N LYS A 380 -17.38 25.69 -14.49
CA LYS A 380 -16.47 25.58 -13.35
C LYS A 380 -17.15 26.00 -12.05
N GLU A 381 -17.93 27.07 -12.07
CA GLU A 381 -18.71 27.54 -10.92
C GLU A 381 -19.71 26.46 -10.45
N ASP A 382 -20.51 25.91 -11.36
CA ASP A 382 -21.46 24.80 -11.09
C ASP A 382 -20.76 23.56 -10.52
N TYR A 383 -19.63 23.16 -11.13
CA TYR A 383 -18.85 22.01 -10.69
C TYR A 383 -18.36 22.17 -9.24
N ILE A 384 -17.89 23.37 -8.90
CA ILE A 384 -17.36 23.73 -7.58
C ILE A 384 -18.47 23.86 -6.55
N ILE A 385 -19.60 24.47 -6.92
CA ILE A 385 -20.80 24.54 -6.08
C ILE A 385 -21.33 23.13 -5.79
N GLY A 386 -21.30 22.21 -6.76
CA GLY A 386 -21.60 20.79 -6.56
C GLY A 386 -20.68 20.10 -5.54
N TRP A 387 -19.40 20.44 -5.50
CA TRP A 387 -18.49 19.96 -4.45
C TRP A 387 -18.78 20.59 -3.08
N LEU A 388 -19.12 21.89 -3.01
CA LEU A 388 -19.55 22.52 -1.75
C LEU A 388 -20.87 21.92 -1.22
N GLN A 389 -21.82 21.59 -2.11
CA GLN A 389 -23.02 20.83 -1.76
C GLN A 389 -22.70 19.45 -1.18
N LYS A 390 -21.79 18.69 -1.82
CA LYS A 390 -21.32 17.38 -1.32
C LYS A 390 -20.66 17.49 0.06
N LEU A 391 -19.99 18.60 0.37
CA LEU A 391 -19.32 18.84 1.66
C LEU A 391 -20.29 19.27 2.79
N CYS A 392 -21.47 19.79 2.46
CA CYS A 392 -22.44 20.29 3.45
C CYS A 392 -22.88 19.30 4.55
N PRO A 393 -22.96 17.96 4.35
CA PRO A 393 -23.28 16.99 5.40
C PRO A 393 -22.17 16.79 6.46
N TYR A 394 -20.98 17.35 6.22
CA TYR A 394 -19.79 17.17 7.06
C TYR A 394 -19.37 18.45 7.79
N ILE A 395 -20.11 19.55 7.61
CA ILE A 395 -19.78 20.87 8.17
C ILE A 395 -21.06 21.53 8.71
N ASP A 396 -21.13 21.71 10.03
CA ASP A 396 -22.27 22.34 10.69
C ASP A 396 -22.54 23.76 10.15
N GLY A 397 -23.80 24.05 9.85
CA GLY A 397 -24.25 25.32 9.30
C GLY A 397 -23.95 25.56 7.81
N ALA A 398 -23.08 24.75 7.16
CA ALA A 398 -22.69 24.96 5.76
C ALA A 398 -23.89 24.92 4.80
N LYS A 399 -24.83 24.00 5.03
CA LYS A 399 -26.07 23.86 4.24
C LYS A 399 -27.00 25.07 4.33
N SER A 400 -27.03 25.77 5.47
CA SER A 400 -27.83 26.99 5.63
C SER A 400 -27.14 28.17 4.95
N TYR A 401 -25.85 28.36 5.24
CA TYR A 401 -25.05 29.42 4.64
C TYR A 401 -24.99 29.33 3.10
N LEU A 402 -24.85 28.13 2.51
CA LEU A 402 -24.86 27.97 1.05
C LEU A 402 -26.23 28.28 0.42
N LYS A 403 -27.33 28.13 1.18
CA LYS A 403 -28.67 28.58 0.75
C LYS A 403 -28.85 30.10 0.84
N GLU A 404 -28.22 30.74 1.82
CA GLU A 404 -28.28 32.20 2.02
C GLU A 404 -27.38 32.95 1.03
N GLN A 405 -26.27 32.34 0.59
CA GLN A 405 -25.25 33.02 -0.21
C GLN A 405 -25.29 32.74 -1.72
N VAL A 406 -25.94 31.66 -2.15
CA VAL A 406 -26.08 31.33 -3.58
C VAL A 406 -27.53 31.61 -3.99
N GLU A 407 -27.74 32.59 -4.86
CA GLU A 407 -28.98 32.69 -5.61
C GLU A 407 -29.02 31.52 -6.60
N TRP A 408 -29.64 30.42 -6.18
CA TRP A 408 -29.84 29.26 -7.03
C TRP A 408 -30.75 29.66 -8.20
N ASN A 409 -30.16 29.80 -9.38
CA ASN A 409 -30.91 29.83 -10.63
C ASN A 409 -31.70 28.51 -10.74
N ALA A 410 -32.95 28.52 -10.28
CA ALA A 410 -33.83 27.35 -10.19
C ALA A 410 -34.31 26.83 -11.57
N SER A 411 -33.55 27.14 -12.63
CA SER A 411 -33.88 27.01 -14.04
C SER A 411 -32.88 26.11 -14.77
N LYS A 412 -32.46 25.00 -14.14
CA LYS A 412 -31.94 23.74 -14.76
C LYS A 412 -31.60 22.67 -13.70
N ILE A 413 -32.63 21.96 -13.21
CA ILE A 413 -32.55 20.55 -12.76
C ILE A 413 -33.75 19.83 -13.37
#